data_AF-A0A821LXH7-F1
#
_entry.id   AF-A0A821LXH7-F1
#
_cell.length_a   1.000
_cell.length_b   1.000
_cell.length_c   1.000
_cell.angle_alpha   90.00
_cell.angle_beta   90.00
_cell.angle_gamma   90.00
#
_symmetry.space_group_name_H-M   'P 1'
#
loop_
_entity.id
_entity.type
_entity.pdbx_description
1 polymer ?
#
loop_
_entity_poly.entity_id
_entity_poly.type
_entity_poly.pdbx_seq_one_letter_code
_entity_poly.pdbx_strand_id
1 'polypeptide(L)'
;MLEQLFNVKQVQTSKPVYELSVILADEKLLMKSLNNTQVIFPSSTCIHHEFVRQVMTHPQKVAVELDDQSLTYSELLYYVQVLSLNLMNEQEVNVGDIVCQCVERSLSM
;
A
#
# COMPACT_ATOMS: atom_id res chain seq x y z
N MET A 1 2.58 12.49 35.61
CA MET A 1 3.18 13.14 34.41
C MET A 1 4.25 14.15 34.79
N LEU A 2 3.94 15.22 35.54
CA LEU A 2 4.94 16.20 36.02
C LEU A 2 6.05 15.56 36.87
N GLU A 3 5.73 14.61 37.76
CA GLU A 3 6.75 13.99 38.61
C GLU A 3 7.84 13.23 37.84
N GLN A 4 7.56 12.66 36.66
CA GLN A 4 8.60 11.96 35.87
C GLN A 4 9.60 12.91 35.20
N LEU A 5 9.20 14.17 34.94
CA LEU A 5 10.11 15.20 34.46
C LEU A 5 11.10 15.64 35.55
N PHE A 6 10.69 15.60 36.82
CA PHE A 6 11.49 16.04 37.96
C PHE A 6 12.21 14.88 38.71
N ASN A 7 11.84 13.62 38.45
CA ASN A 7 12.42 12.42 39.08
C ASN A 7 13.58 11.82 38.26
N VAL A 8 14.14 12.56 37.30
CA VAL A 8 15.44 12.23 36.69
C VAL A 8 16.50 12.42 37.77
N LYS A 9 16.80 11.35 38.51
CA LYS A 9 17.95 11.28 39.44
C LYS A 9 19.18 11.84 38.71
N GLN A 10 19.64 13.00 39.17
CA GLN A 10 20.60 13.90 38.53
C GLN A 10 20.01 14.64 37.32
N VAL A 11 19.60 15.89 37.56
CA VAL A 11 19.41 16.88 36.52
C VAL A 11 20.75 17.04 35.79
N GLN A 12 20.95 16.31 34.70
CA GLN A 12 21.98 16.62 33.71
C GLN A 12 21.51 17.90 33.01
N THR A 13 21.93 19.06 33.52
CA THR A 13 21.69 20.40 32.96
C THR A 13 22.32 20.62 31.57
N SER A 14 22.85 19.57 30.94
CA SER A 14 23.57 19.61 29.66
C SER A 14 22.66 19.35 28.44
N LYS A 15 21.48 18.75 28.62
CA LYS A 15 20.59 18.42 27.50
C LYS A 15 19.55 19.53 27.25
N PRO A 16 19.31 19.90 25.99
CA PRO A 16 18.28 20.89 25.66
C PRO A 16 16.88 20.33 25.94
N VAL A 17 15.95 21.21 26.31
CA VAL A 17 14.60 20.86 26.76
C VAL A 17 13.82 19.99 25.75
N TYR A 18 14.07 20.14 24.45
CA TYR A 18 13.40 19.35 23.41
C TYR A 18 13.81 17.86 23.39
N GLU A 19 14.89 17.48 24.09
CA GLU A 19 15.31 16.08 24.22
C GLU A 19 14.66 15.37 25.42
N LEU A 20 13.90 16.09 26.25
CA LEU A 20 13.21 15.50 27.39
C LEU A 20 12.00 14.69 26.93
N SER A 21 12.01 13.39 27.21
CA SER A 21 10.88 12.50 26.93
C SER A 21 9.79 12.68 27.98
N VAL A 22 8.61 13.11 27.55
CA VAL A 22 7.40 13.22 28.40
C VAL A 22 6.59 11.92 28.44
N ILE A 23 6.95 10.94 27.61
CA ILE A 23 6.19 9.69 27.43
C ILE A 23 6.46 8.74 28.59
N LEU A 24 5.39 8.37 29.28
CA LEU A 24 5.41 7.43 30.40
C LEU A 24 5.77 6.01 29.91
N ALA A 25 6.26 5.16 30.82
CA ALA A 25 6.60 3.77 30.47
C ALA A 25 5.40 2.98 29.91
N ASP A 26 4.22 3.16 30.52
CA ASP A 26 2.99 2.50 30.08
C ASP A 26 2.52 3.00 28.70
N GLU A 27 2.69 4.29 28.44
CA GLU A 27 2.41 4.88 27.12
C GLU A 27 3.37 4.34 26.05
N LYS A 28 4.66 4.14 26.38
CA LYS A 28 5.63 3.48 25.48
C LYS A 28 5.23 2.03 25.18
N LEU A 29 4.70 1.30 26.16
CA LEU A 29 4.21 -0.06 25.96
C LEU A 29 2.95 -0.06 25.07
N LEU A 30 2.01 0.85 25.31
CA LEU A 30 0.82 1.03 24.48
C LEU A 30 1.18 1.39 23.04
N MET A 31 2.13 2.31 22.82
CA MET A 31 2.63 2.63 21.49
C MET A 31 3.25 1.43 20.79
N LYS A 32 4.03 0.60 21.52
CA LYS A 32 4.59 -0.63 20.96
C LYS A 32 3.50 -1.62 20.56
N SER A 33 2.45 -1.78 21.37
CA SER A 33 1.35 -2.69 21.04
C SER A 33 0.52 -2.18 19.85
N LEU A 34 0.25 -0.88 19.78
CA LEU A 34 -0.51 -0.28 18.67
C LEU A 34 0.28 -0.31 17.36
N ASN A 35 1.61 -0.15 17.43
CA ASN A 35 2.50 -0.20 16.26
C ASN A 35 2.99 -1.62 15.93
N ASN A 36 2.45 -2.67 16.56
CA ASN A 36 2.76 -4.05 16.21
C ASN A 36 2.00 -4.49 14.94
N THR A 37 2.23 -3.79 13.84
CA THR A 37 1.58 -4.03 12.54
C THR A 37 2.48 -4.78 11.56
N GLN A 38 3.62 -5.29 12.04
CA GLN A 38 4.57 -6.03 11.23
C GLN A 38 3.96 -7.37 10.82
N VAL A 39 3.69 -7.52 9.53
CA VAL A 39 3.24 -8.76 8.90
C VAL A 39 4.19 -9.05 7.76
N ILE A 40 4.61 -10.31 7.63
CA ILE A 40 5.47 -10.73 6.53
C ILE A 40 4.62 -10.76 5.26
N PHE A 41 4.85 -9.79 4.38
CA PHE A 41 4.30 -9.81 3.03
C PHE A 41 5.38 -10.28 2.03
N PRO A 42 5.01 -11.05 1.00
CA PRO A 42 5.95 -11.42 -0.06
C PRO A 42 6.36 -10.14 -0.81
N SER A 43 7.56 -9.64 -0.53
CA SER A 43 8.08 -8.39 -1.11
C SER A 43 8.57 -8.52 -2.55
N SER A 44 8.61 -9.74 -3.09
CA SER A 44 9.16 -10.04 -4.41
C SER A 44 8.12 -10.11 -5.53
N THR A 45 6.83 -9.97 -5.24
CA THR A 45 5.76 -10.12 -6.22
C THR A 45 4.98 -8.83 -6.43
N CYS A 46 4.96 -8.34 -7.67
CA CYS A 46 4.09 -7.22 -8.05
C CYS A 46 2.62 -7.66 -8.05
N ILE A 47 1.69 -6.73 -7.79
CA ILE A 47 0.24 -6.99 -7.78
C ILE A 47 -0.24 -7.65 -9.09
N HIS A 48 0.28 -7.22 -10.25
CA HIS A 48 -0.08 -7.80 -11.55
C HIS A 48 0.29 -9.29 -11.68
N HIS A 49 1.32 -9.77 -10.97
CA HIS A 49 1.66 -11.20 -10.95
C HIS A 49 0.61 -12.00 -10.16
N GLU A 50 0.15 -11.48 -9.03
CA GLU A 50 -0.90 -12.14 -8.24
C GLU A 50 -2.23 -12.16 -9.00
N PHE A 51 -2.55 -11.08 -9.73
CA PHE A 51 -3.68 -11.03 -10.63
C PHE A 51 -3.61 -12.14 -11.69
N VAL A 52 -2.48 -12.27 -12.40
CA VAL A 52 -2.31 -13.34 -13.40
C VAL A 52 -2.45 -14.74 -12.77
N ARG A 53 -1.95 -14.94 -11.54
CA ARG A 53 -2.18 -16.20 -10.81
C ARG A 53 -3.66 -16.48 -10.56
N GLN A 54 -4.43 -15.46 -10.19
CA GLN A 54 -5.89 -15.58 -10.04
C GLN A 54 -6.56 -15.91 -11.37
N VAL A 55 -6.15 -15.29 -12.49
CA VAL A 55 -6.69 -15.60 -13.83
C VAL A 55 -6.45 -17.05 -14.20
N MET A 56 -5.24 -17.57 -13.96
CA MET A 56 -4.92 -18.97 -14.25
C MET A 56 -5.73 -19.95 -13.40
N THR A 57 -6.05 -19.57 -12.16
CA THR A 57 -6.80 -20.44 -11.23
C THR A 57 -8.31 -20.38 -11.48
N HIS A 58 -8.83 -19.22 -11.90
CA HIS A 58 -10.26 -18.95 -12.00
C HIS A 58 -10.62 -18.11 -13.24
N PRO A 59 -10.34 -18.58 -14.46
CA PRO A 59 -10.43 -17.74 -15.67
C PRO A 59 -11.85 -17.25 -15.96
N GLN A 60 -12.86 -18.06 -15.64
CA GLN A 60 -14.28 -17.79 -15.91
C GLN A 60 -15.02 -17.15 -14.74
N LYS A 61 -14.35 -16.87 -13.60
CA LYS A 61 -14.99 -16.14 -12.50
C LYS A 61 -15.08 -14.66 -12.89
N VAL A 62 -16.17 -14.02 -12.50
CA VAL A 62 -16.35 -12.56 -12.59
C VAL A 62 -15.26 -11.89 -11.76
N ALA A 63 -14.49 -11.00 -12.39
CA ALA A 63 -13.44 -10.20 -11.77
C ALA A 63 -13.93 -8.79 -11.42
N VAL A 64 -14.71 -8.18 -12.33
CA VAL A 64 -15.28 -6.85 -12.16
C VAL A 64 -16.71 -6.84 -12.70
N GLU A 65 -17.60 -6.14 -12.01
CA GLU A 65 -19.00 -5.96 -12.38
C GLU A 65 -19.38 -4.49 -12.16
N LEU A 66 -20.12 -3.93 -13.12
CA LEU A 66 -20.66 -2.57 -13.06
C LEU A 66 -22.04 -2.59 -13.72
N ASP A 67 -23.07 -2.32 -12.93
CA ASP A 67 -24.47 -2.42 -13.34
C ASP A 67 -24.78 -3.79 -13.98
N ASP A 68 -25.26 -3.82 -15.23
CA ASP A 68 -25.58 -5.06 -15.96
C ASP A 68 -24.39 -5.64 -16.75
N GLN A 69 -23.18 -5.10 -16.55
CA GLN A 69 -21.99 -5.50 -17.27
C GLN A 69 -20.99 -6.21 -16.33
N SER A 70 -20.35 -7.27 -16.83
CA SER A 70 -19.34 -8.02 -16.09
C SER A 70 -18.19 -8.42 -16.99
N LEU A 71 -16.98 -8.48 -16.43
CA LEU A 71 -15.81 -9.08 -17.05
C LEU A 71 -15.31 -10.22 -16.18
N THR A 72 -15.06 -11.37 -16.80
CA THR A 72 -14.32 -12.46 -16.17
C THR A 72 -12.84 -12.10 -16.02
N TYR A 73 -12.12 -12.84 -15.17
CA TYR A 73 -10.67 -12.70 -15.05
C TYR A 73 -9.94 -12.84 -16.40
N SER A 74 -10.38 -13.78 -17.24
CA SER A 74 -9.77 -14.00 -18.56
C SER A 74 -10.01 -12.84 -19.54
N GLU A 75 -11.23 -12.28 -19.56
CA GLU A 75 -11.56 -11.14 -20.40
C GLU A 75 -10.83 -9.87 -19.93
N LEU A 76 -10.79 -9.63 -18.62
CA LEU A 76 -10.06 -8.49 -18.07
C LEU A 76 -8.57 -8.57 -18.38
N LEU A 77 -7.96 -9.76 -18.26
CA LEU A 77 -6.54 -9.95 -18.61
C LEU A 77 -6.28 -9.61 -20.08
N TYR A 78 -7.17 -9.99 -20.99
CA TYR A 78 -7.04 -9.66 -22.40
C TYR A 78 -7.00 -8.14 -22.62
N TYR A 79 -7.93 -7.39 -22.03
CA TYR A 79 -7.94 -5.92 -22.13
C TYR A 79 -6.67 -5.28 -21.55
N VAL A 80 -6.23 -5.74 -20.38
CA VAL A 80 -5.00 -5.25 -19.72
C VAL A 80 -3.76 -5.52 -20.57
N GLN A 81 -3.65 -6.69 -21.20
CA GLN A 81 -2.52 -7.03 -22.07
C GLN A 81 -2.48 -6.15 -23.31
N VAL A 82 -3.62 -5.95 -23.97
CA VAL A 82 -3.73 -5.06 -25.15
C VAL A 82 -3.33 -3.63 -24.79
N LEU A 83 -3.86 -3.11 -23.67
CA LEU A 83 -3.52 -1.76 -23.20
C LEU A 83 -2.03 -1.64 -22.87
N SER A 84 -1.47 -2.63 -22.18
CA SER A 84 -0.04 -2.63 -21.81
C SER A 84 0.86 -2.59 -23.04
N LEU A 85 0.53 -3.38 -24.08
CA LEU A 85 1.28 -3.38 -25.34
C LEU A 85 1.17 -2.04 -26.07
N ASN A 86 -0.01 -1.42 -26.09
CA ASN A 86 -0.19 -0.10 -26.68
C ASN A 86 0.66 0.97 -25.95
N LEU A 87 0.60 0.99 -24.61
CA LEU A 87 1.38 1.94 -23.81
C LEU A 87 2.89 1.76 -24.01
N MET A 88 3.38 0.52 -24.07
CA MET A 88 4.81 0.23 -24.27
C MET A 88 5.28 0.55 -25.70
N ASN A 89 4.51 0.17 -26.72
CA ASN A 89 4.96 0.22 -28.10
C ASN A 89 4.61 1.54 -28.81
N GLU A 90 3.46 2.13 -28.50
CA GLU A 90 2.97 3.35 -29.18
C GLU A 90 3.26 4.61 -28.37
N GLN A 91 3.22 4.52 -27.04
CA GLN A 91 3.44 5.65 -26.13
C GLN A 91 4.80 5.60 -25.41
N GLU A 92 5.61 4.57 -25.69
CA GLU A 92 6.97 4.38 -25.16
C GLU A 92 7.06 4.47 -23.62
N VAL A 93 6.02 4.04 -22.89
CA VAL A 93 5.97 4.09 -21.42
C VAL A 93 6.96 3.10 -20.81
N ASN A 94 7.75 3.57 -19.85
CA ASN A 94 8.77 2.82 -19.14
C ASN A 94 8.46 2.67 -17.64
N VAL A 95 9.22 1.78 -16.99
CA VAL A 95 9.16 1.58 -15.54
C VAL A 95 9.57 2.87 -14.82
N GLY A 96 8.67 3.39 -14.00
CA GLY A 96 8.87 4.62 -13.23
C GLY A 96 8.23 5.85 -13.85
N ASP A 97 7.68 5.74 -15.07
CA ASP A 97 6.99 6.85 -15.72
C ASP A 97 5.64 7.14 -15.05
N ILE A 98 5.22 8.40 -15.14
CA ILE A 98 3.95 8.88 -14.60
C ILE A 98 2.93 8.92 -15.74
N VAL A 99 1.87 8.11 -15.62
CA VAL A 99 0.75 8.07 -16.56
C VAL A 99 -0.48 8.68 -15.89
N CYS A 100 -0.99 9.78 -16.45
CA CYS A 100 -2.20 10.44 -15.95
C CYS A 100 -3.46 9.78 -16.53
N GLN A 101 -4.42 9.45 -15.66
CA GLN A 101 -5.72 8.88 -16.05
C GLN A 101 -6.83 9.91 -15.80
N CYS A 102 -7.57 10.28 -16.86
CA CYS A 102 -8.73 11.18 -16.78
C CYS A 102 -9.91 10.54 -17.52
N VAL A 103 -10.59 9.62 -16.83
CA VAL A 103 -11.73 8.86 -17.35
C VAL A 103 -12.81 8.75 -16.28
N GLU A 104 -14.06 8.60 -16.72
CA GLU A 104 -15.21 8.40 -15.83
C GLU A 104 -15.41 6.92 -15.47
N ARG A 105 -16.05 6.66 -14.32
CA ARG A 105 -16.30 5.32 -13.78
C ARG A 105 -16.94 4.42 -14.83
N SER A 106 -16.17 3.44 -15.29
CA SER A 106 -16.56 2.47 -16.32
C SER A 106 -15.75 1.19 -16.15
N LEU A 107 -16.15 0.09 -16.80
CA LEU A 107 -15.35 -1.15 -16.83
C LEU A 107 -14.00 -0.99 -17.55
N SER A 108 -13.83 0.08 -18.31
CA SER A 108 -12.59 0.44 -18.99
C SER A 108 -11.65 1.33 -18.17
N MET A 109 -12.05 1.79 -16.97
CA MET A 109 -11.15 2.48 -16.03
C MET A 109 -10.20 1.52 -15.32
#